data_AF-A0A848X804-F1
#
_entry.id   AF-A0A848X804-F1
#
_cell.length_a   1.000
_cell.length_b   1.000
_cell.length_c   1.000
_cell.angle_alpha   90.00
_cell.angle_beta   90.00
_cell.angle_gamma   90.00
#
_symmetry.space_group_name_H-M   'P 1'
#
loop_
_entity.id
_entity.type
_entity.pdbx_description
1 polymer ?
#
loop_
_entity_poly.entity_id
_entity_poly.type
_entity_poly.pdbx_seq_one_letter_code
_entity_poly.pdbx_strand_id
1 'polypeptide(L)'
;MRTMPVIFCTSRTPVALVALVAAIMAHDIQAQEPLPLVGVDVALAAYGLESAEEIRRGRVSVAYDPEGTRLAIYYLRDDPVQPRVTYPDPPPVPEADPRPRPETRETALWVWATADILRDEAERGTFLDFVEAQGITRVFLYLAAAQGERPSAGFIPFSSAEIGPLLAQLRERGALAYALDGDRDYVLEENHPGVFRTVHRLVEHNRTVPPEQRFHGVRYDIEPYLAPGFQGPVRQELLDGYIGLLAGVSEIAREGGLAVAVDIPFWFDAPDEETGEYMEATLHGETKPMLEHIMGLVDDVAIMDYRTEAFGANGALAHAYHELIMGEEADVDVFVGVETVPLVDEDLHTFSGPVREGLPEHAEARWIVLEESSEGRVFLWVVDSEEALAELEGRVRGARLLRHWPAGRPIRVAADAQSFRNHGPEKMLEVTGEIIRRLVASPAFAGLAFHDYRGLKELLEKY
;
A
#
# COMPACT_ATOMS: atom_id res chain seq x y z
N MET A 1 -23.35 25.33 4.30
CA MET A 1 -22.97 23.90 4.28
C MET A 1 -21.88 23.76 3.25
N ARG A 2 -20.64 23.58 3.69
CA ARG A 2 -19.45 23.42 2.84
C ARG A 2 -19.37 21.94 2.45
N THR A 3 -19.29 21.66 1.17
CA THR A 3 -19.26 20.31 0.59
C THR A 3 -17.82 19.97 0.19
N MET A 4 -17.37 18.79 0.65
CA MET A 4 -16.00 18.27 0.58
C MET A 4 -15.57 17.86 -0.84
N PRO A 5 -14.28 17.99 -1.19
CA PRO A 5 -13.65 17.35 -2.32
C PRO A 5 -13.55 15.84 -2.20
N VAL A 6 -13.54 15.17 -3.35
CA VAL A 6 -13.15 13.76 -3.49
C VAL A 6 -11.95 13.74 -4.45
N ILE A 7 -11.02 12.82 -4.24
CA ILE A 7 -9.80 12.65 -5.04
C ILE A 7 -9.93 11.34 -5.82
N PHE A 8 -9.72 11.36 -7.14
CA PHE A 8 -9.60 10.15 -7.95
C PHE A 8 -8.24 10.13 -8.65
N CYS A 9 -7.51 9.02 -8.49
CA CYS A 9 -6.29 8.73 -9.22
C CYS A 9 -6.64 8.02 -10.55
N THR A 10 -6.02 8.44 -11.66
CA THR A 10 -6.23 7.80 -12.97
C THR A 10 -4.91 7.21 -13.47
N SER A 11 -4.46 6.10 -12.87
CA SER A 11 -3.38 5.30 -13.44
C SER A 11 -3.96 4.28 -14.43
N ARG A 12 -3.38 4.24 -15.64
CA ARG A 12 -3.42 3.02 -16.46
C ARG A 12 -2.16 2.26 -16.15
N THR A 13 -2.33 0.98 -15.85
CA THR A 13 -1.36 -0.08 -15.55
C THR A 13 -0.98 -0.23 -14.06
N PRO A 14 -1.13 -1.44 -13.49
CA PRO A 14 -0.67 -1.78 -12.13
C PRO A 14 0.83 -1.94 -12.08
N VAL A 15 1.46 -1.48 -11.00
CA VAL A 15 2.68 -2.12 -10.49
C VAL A 15 2.25 -3.10 -9.40
N ALA A 16 1.59 -4.18 -9.82
CA ALA A 16 1.33 -5.38 -9.05
C ALA A 16 0.88 -6.52 -9.99
N LEU A 17 1.62 -6.78 -11.08
CA LEU A 17 1.46 -8.03 -11.83
C LEU A 17 2.71 -8.39 -12.65
N VAL A 18 3.66 -9.07 -12.02
CA VAL A 18 4.63 -9.92 -12.73
C VAL A 18 4.52 -11.32 -12.14
N ALA A 19 3.52 -12.09 -12.59
CA ALA A 19 3.57 -13.56 -12.72
C ALA A 19 2.21 -14.17 -13.12
N LEU A 20 1.63 -13.82 -14.28
CA LEU A 20 0.86 -14.79 -15.08
C LEU A 20 0.65 -14.27 -16.50
N VAL A 21 0.53 -15.19 -17.46
CA VAL A 21 0.31 -14.98 -18.90
C VAL A 21 1.59 -14.83 -19.75
N ALA A 22 2.56 -15.70 -19.49
CA ALA A 22 3.36 -16.31 -20.56
C ALA A 22 2.67 -17.60 -21.04
N ALA A 23 1.47 -17.49 -21.61
CA ALA A 23 0.84 -18.52 -22.44
C ALA A 23 -0.50 -17.99 -22.99
N ILE A 24 -0.46 -17.35 -24.15
CA ILE A 24 -1.40 -17.46 -25.29
C ILE A 24 -0.90 -16.44 -26.31
N MET A 25 0.05 -16.89 -27.13
CA MET A 25 0.31 -16.30 -28.44
C MET A 25 -0.79 -16.76 -29.41
N ALA A 26 -1.09 -15.90 -30.37
CA ALA A 26 -1.91 -16.08 -31.58
C ALA A 26 -3.39 -15.69 -31.51
N HIS A 27 -3.69 -14.41 -31.77
CA HIS A 27 -4.26 -14.02 -33.07
C HIS A 27 -4.34 -12.48 -33.24
N ASP A 28 -3.48 -11.97 -34.13
CA ASP A 28 -3.75 -11.02 -35.21
C ASP A 28 -4.94 -10.04 -35.05
N ILE A 29 -4.69 -8.78 -34.67
CA ILE A 29 -5.43 -7.59 -35.16
C ILE A 29 -4.45 -6.42 -35.34
N GLN A 30 -4.50 -5.84 -36.54
CA GLN A 30 -3.69 -4.74 -37.04
C GLN A 30 -3.94 -3.40 -36.33
N ALA A 31 -2.95 -2.52 -36.49
CA ALA A 31 -2.85 -1.15 -35.99
C ALA A 31 -4.07 -0.24 -36.22
N GLN A 32 -4.42 0.53 -35.18
CA GLN A 32 -4.97 1.90 -35.23
C GLN A 32 -4.49 2.66 -33.97
N GLU A 33 -4.28 3.96 -34.11
CA GLU A 33 -3.67 4.89 -33.13
C GLU A 33 -4.30 4.86 -31.72
N PRO A 34 -3.55 5.22 -30.65
CA PRO A 34 -4.01 4.99 -29.27
C PRO A 34 -5.03 6.05 -28.82
N LEU A 35 -6.27 5.62 -28.61
CA LEU A 35 -7.31 6.34 -27.89
C LEU A 35 -7.15 6.13 -26.37
N PRO A 36 -7.24 7.16 -25.51
CA PRO A 36 -7.29 6.93 -24.09
C PRO A 36 -8.74 6.57 -23.67
N LEU A 37 -9.13 5.29 -23.76
CA LEU A 37 -10.32 4.73 -23.06
C LEU A 37 -9.95 3.67 -22.00
N VAL A 38 -10.45 3.76 -20.77
CA VAL A 38 -10.60 2.61 -19.86
C VAL A 38 -12.01 2.69 -19.26
N GLY A 39 -12.80 1.66 -19.48
CA GLY A 39 -14.09 1.44 -18.82
C GLY A 39 -14.51 -0.01 -19.01
N VAL A 40 -14.91 -0.69 -17.94
CA VAL A 40 -15.13 -2.16 -17.91
C VAL A 40 -16.61 -2.53 -17.64
N ASP A 41 -17.09 -3.59 -18.27
CA ASP A 41 -18.45 -4.17 -18.14
C ASP A 41 -18.65 -4.86 -16.81
N VAL A 42 -19.72 -4.53 -16.08
CA VAL A 42 -20.14 -5.29 -14.91
C VAL A 42 -21.67 -5.48 -14.91
N ALA A 43 -22.12 -6.72 -14.73
CA ALA A 43 -23.54 -7.08 -14.67
C ALA A 43 -24.01 -7.20 -13.21
N LEU A 44 -24.86 -6.28 -12.75
CA LEU A 44 -25.35 -6.18 -11.35
C LEU A 44 -26.01 -7.46 -10.82
N ALA A 45 -26.70 -8.20 -11.69
CA ALA A 45 -27.40 -9.44 -11.33
C ALA A 45 -26.44 -10.58 -10.91
N ALA A 46 -25.19 -10.57 -11.38
CA ALA A 46 -24.18 -11.55 -10.97
C ALA A 46 -23.76 -11.40 -9.49
N TYR A 47 -24.20 -10.31 -8.86
CA TYR A 47 -23.82 -9.92 -7.51
C TYR A 47 -25.02 -9.70 -6.57
N GLY A 48 -26.20 -10.18 -6.95
CA GLY A 48 -27.41 -10.13 -6.11
C GLY A 48 -28.05 -8.73 -5.97
N LEU A 49 -27.59 -7.74 -6.74
CA LEU A 49 -28.18 -6.41 -6.78
C LEU A 49 -29.29 -6.36 -7.83
N GLU A 50 -30.48 -5.92 -7.41
CA GLU A 50 -31.65 -5.88 -8.30
C GLU A 50 -31.68 -4.59 -9.13
N SER A 51 -31.09 -3.49 -8.63
CA SER A 51 -30.99 -2.22 -9.36
C SER A 51 -29.95 -1.26 -8.77
N ALA A 52 -29.52 -0.29 -9.57
CA ALA A 52 -28.64 0.79 -9.13
C ALA A 52 -29.30 1.79 -8.15
N GLU A 53 -30.60 1.69 -7.89
CA GLU A 53 -31.25 2.51 -6.85
C GLU A 53 -30.76 2.13 -5.44
N GLU A 54 -30.27 0.91 -5.27
CA GLU A 54 -29.66 0.43 -4.03
C GLU A 54 -28.30 1.11 -3.74
N ILE A 55 -27.60 1.56 -4.78
CA ILE A 55 -26.37 2.37 -4.69
C ILE A 55 -26.68 3.77 -4.17
N ARG A 56 -27.81 4.37 -4.60
CA ARG A 56 -28.21 5.77 -4.31
C ARG A 56 -28.67 6.00 -2.87
N ARG A 57 -28.98 4.96 -2.11
CA ARG A 57 -29.33 5.06 -0.68
C ARG A 57 -28.11 5.17 0.25
N GLY A 58 -26.91 5.41 -0.32
CA GLY A 58 -25.68 5.64 0.43
C GLY A 58 -25.00 4.38 0.94
N ARG A 59 -25.25 3.22 0.31
CA ARG A 59 -24.76 1.91 0.75
C ARG A 59 -23.50 1.38 0.05
N VAL A 60 -22.93 2.12 -0.91
CA VAL A 60 -21.77 1.64 -1.70
C VAL A 60 -20.82 2.79 -2.03
N SER A 61 -19.52 2.60 -1.78
CA SER A 61 -18.43 3.30 -2.48
C SER A 61 -17.65 2.30 -3.31
N VAL A 62 -17.21 2.71 -4.49
CA VAL A 62 -16.54 1.86 -5.48
C VAL A 62 -15.04 2.11 -5.41
N ALA A 63 -14.23 1.07 -5.26
CA ALA A 63 -12.82 1.10 -5.62
C ALA A 63 -12.48 -0.09 -6.52
N TYR A 64 -11.50 0.10 -7.40
CA TYR A 64 -11.08 -0.89 -8.37
C TYR A 64 -9.87 -1.68 -7.84
N ASP A 65 -9.80 -2.97 -8.20
CA ASP A 65 -8.51 -3.68 -8.22
C ASP A 65 -7.74 -3.35 -9.52
N PRO A 66 -6.42 -3.55 -9.55
CA PRO A 66 -5.57 -3.10 -10.64
C PRO A 66 -5.79 -3.80 -11.99
N GLU A 67 -6.37 -5.01 -12.01
CA GLU A 67 -6.66 -5.77 -13.23
C GLU A 67 -8.11 -5.64 -13.71
N GLY A 68 -9.00 -5.03 -12.91
CA GLY A 68 -10.39 -4.79 -13.28
C GLY A 68 -11.23 -6.06 -13.42
N THR A 69 -10.82 -7.18 -12.81
CA THR A 69 -11.51 -8.49 -12.97
C THR A 69 -12.36 -8.91 -11.77
N ARG A 70 -12.33 -8.20 -10.64
CA ARG A 70 -13.25 -8.41 -9.51
C ARG A 70 -13.86 -7.12 -8.97
N LEU A 71 -15.17 -7.17 -8.72
CA LEU A 71 -15.93 -6.19 -7.94
C LEU A 71 -16.00 -6.69 -6.48
N ALA A 72 -15.43 -5.97 -5.54
CA ALA A 72 -15.68 -6.15 -4.11
C ALA A 72 -16.88 -5.28 -3.70
N ILE A 73 -17.89 -5.89 -3.08
CA ILE A 73 -19.13 -5.23 -2.65
C ILE A 73 -19.16 -5.27 -1.13
N TYR A 74 -19.20 -4.11 -0.48
CA TYR A 74 -19.33 -4.00 0.96
C TYR A 74 -20.78 -3.73 1.35
N TYR A 75 -21.18 -4.24 2.51
CA TYR A 75 -22.51 -4.08 3.09
C TYR A 75 -22.40 -3.23 4.36
N LEU A 76 -23.09 -2.11 4.44
CA LEU A 76 -23.39 -1.50 5.74
C LEU A 76 -24.47 -2.34 6.42
N ARG A 77 -24.13 -2.98 7.55
CA ARG A 77 -25.15 -3.57 8.43
C ARG A 77 -26.01 -2.44 9.01
N ASP A 78 -27.30 -2.48 8.69
CA ASP A 78 -28.30 -1.65 9.38
C ASP A 78 -28.25 -1.98 10.89
N ASP A 79 -28.16 -0.90 11.68
CA ASP A 79 -27.88 -0.78 13.12
C ASP A 79 -26.43 -1.07 13.58
N PRO A 80 -25.76 -0.11 14.27
CA PRO A 80 -24.57 -0.42 15.04
C PRO A 80 -25.01 -1.34 16.19
N VAL A 81 -24.75 -2.64 16.07
CA VAL A 81 -24.43 -3.38 17.27
C VAL A 81 -23.12 -2.77 17.73
N GLN A 82 -23.17 -1.84 18.67
CA GLN A 82 -22.04 -1.59 19.55
C GLN A 82 -21.88 -2.87 20.36
N PRO A 83 -20.91 -3.76 20.08
CA PRO A 83 -20.60 -4.73 21.08
C PRO A 83 -20.02 -3.91 22.24
N ARG A 84 -20.74 -3.83 23.35
CA ARG A 84 -20.10 -3.51 24.63
C ARG A 84 -19.19 -4.68 24.94
N VAL A 85 -17.99 -4.65 24.37
CA VAL A 85 -16.94 -5.54 24.81
C VAL A 85 -16.12 -4.77 25.83
N THR A 86 -16.28 -5.19 27.07
CA THR A 86 -15.27 -4.96 28.08
C THR A 86 -14.10 -5.86 27.75
N TYR A 87 -13.02 -5.26 27.25
CA TYR A 87 -11.73 -5.92 27.18
C TYR A 87 -10.94 -5.59 28.44
N PRO A 88 -10.14 -6.54 28.95
CA PRO A 88 -9.18 -6.24 29.99
C PRO A 88 -8.22 -5.15 29.50
N ASP A 89 -7.66 -4.38 30.44
CA ASP A 89 -6.62 -3.41 30.14
C ASP A 89 -5.51 -4.09 29.30
N PRO A 90 -4.99 -3.41 28.26
CA PRO A 90 -3.84 -3.92 27.54
C PRO A 90 -2.73 -4.18 28.56
N PRO A 91 -1.99 -5.30 28.46
CA PRO A 91 -0.84 -5.51 29.31
C PRO A 91 0.08 -4.28 29.17
N PRO A 92 0.67 -3.79 30.26
CA PRO A 92 1.63 -2.70 30.18
C PRO A 92 2.71 -3.10 29.17
N VAL A 93 2.96 -2.22 28.18
CA VAL A 93 4.08 -2.36 27.26
C VAL A 93 5.33 -2.57 28.12
N PRO A 94 5.99 -3.75 28.06
CA PRO A 94 7.19 -3.95 28.83
C PRO A 94 8.18 -2.85 28.45
N GLU A 95 8.87 -2.25 29.43
CA GLU A 95 10.12 -1.54 29.16
C GLU A 95 11.02 -2.53 28.43
N ALA A 96 11.10 -2.43 27.11
CA ALA A 96 12.04 -3.19 26.33
C ALA A 96 13.43 -2.68 26.72
N ASP A 97 14.35 -3.61 27.04
CA ASP A 97 15.76 -3.26 27.09
C ASP A 97 16.12 -2.63 25.72
N PRO A 98 16.75 -1.44 25.70
CA PRO A 98 17.07 -0.77 24.44
C PRO A 98 17.83 -1.74 23.55
N ARG A 99 17.28 -1.98 22.35
CA ARG A 99 17.86 -2.97 21.43
C ARG A 99 19.28 -2.51 21.08
N PRO A 100 20.29 -3.40 21.14
CA PRO A 100 21.64 -3.04 20.72
C PRO A 100 21.61 -2.66 19.23
N ARG A 101 21.80 -1.36 18.95
CA ARG A 101 21.74 -0.81 17.59
C ARG A 101 23.00 -1.21 16.82
N PRO A 102 22.87 -1.69 15.57
CA PRO A 102 24.03 -2.13 14.80
C PRO A 102 24.99 -0.97 14.49
N GLU A 103 26.30 -1.22 14.61
CA GLU A 103 27.35 -0.22 14.30
C GLU A 103 27.42 0.11 12.79
N THR A 104 26.89 -0.77 11.94
CA THR A 104 26.77 -0.61 10.49
C THR A 104 25.30 -0.44 10.11
N ARG A 105 25.00 0.60 9.32
CA ARG A 105 23.64 0.85 8.83
C ARG A 105 23.17 -0.29 7.93
N GLU A 106 21.89 -0.56 7.99
CA GLU A 106 21.27 -1.71 7.36
C GLU A 106 20.79 -1.39 5.95
N THR A 107 20.73 -2.41 5.10
CA THR A 107 20.11 -2.31 3.78
C THR A 107 19.01 -3.35 3.70
N ALA A 108 17.80 -2.87 3.46
CA ALA A 108 16.61 -3.70 3.36
C ALA A 108 16.14 -3.84 1.91
N LEU A 109 15.44 -4.93 1.61
CA LEU A 109 14.95 -5.25 0.28
C LEU A 109 13.55 -5.87 0.34
N TRP A 110 12.59 -5.28 -0.36
CA TRP A 110 11.28 -5.90 -0.59
C TRP A 110 11.36 -6.97 -1.68
N VAL A 111 10.73 -8.11 -1.42
CA VAL A 111 10.70 -9.26 -2.33
C VAL A 111 9.26 -9.72 -2.51
N TRP A 112 8.62 -9.22 -3.57
CA TRP A 112 7.23 -9.53 -3.90
C TRP A 112 7.06 -10.93 -4.50
N ALA A 113 8.07 -11.41 -5.22
CA ALA A 113 8.02 -12.66 -5.97
C ALA A 113 8.61 -13.88 -5.22
N THR A 114 8.40 -13.98 -3.90
CA THR A 114 8.92 -15.10 -3.09
C THR A 114 8.51 -16.46 -3.65
N ALA A 115 7.29 -16.58 -4.20
CA ALA A 115 6.81 -17.83 -4.79
C ALA A 115 7.69 -18.32 -5.96
N ASP A 116 8.25 -17.41 -6.76
CA ASP A 116 9.14 -17.76 -7.86
C ASP A 116 10.49 -18.25 -7.34
N ILE A 117 11.05 -17.55 -6.33
CA ILE A 117 12.30 -17.91 -5.65
C ILE A 117 12.18 -19.29 -4.96
N LEU A 118 11.02 -19.63 -4.42
CA LEU A 118 10.81 -20.95 -3.81
C LEU A 118 10.78 -22.06 -4.87
N ARG A 119 10.18 -21.80 -6.04
CA ARG A 119 9.92 -22.80 -7.08
C ARG A 119 11.09 -22.99 -8.05
N ASP A 120 11.87 -21.95 -8.30
CA ASP A 120 12.98 -21.95 -9.26
C ASP A 120 14.32 -21.86 -8.53
N GLU A 121 15.11 -22.93 -8.62
CA GLU A 121 16.43 -23.01 -7.98
C GLU A 121 17.46 -22.05 -8.61
N ALA A 122 17.37 -21.77 -9.91
CA ALA A 122 18.27 -20.82 -10.57
C ALA A 122 17.96 -19.38 -10.17
N GLU A 123 16.68 -19.02 -10.09
CA GLU A 123 16.26 -17.71 -9.57
C GLU A 123 16.65 -17.56 -8.10
N ARG A 124 16.48 -18.62 -7.29
CA ARG A 124 16.92 -18.61 -5.89
C ARG A 124 18.42 -18.38 -5.75
N GLY A 125 19.24 -19.05 -6.56
CA GLY A 125 20.68 -18.82 -6.58
C GLY A 125 21.03 -17.38 -6.92
N THR A 126 20.41 -16.84 -7.98
CA THR A 126 20.59 -15.45 -8.43
C THR A 126 20.21 -14.45 -7.34
N PHE A 127 19.09 -14.67 -6.67
CA PHE A 127 18.62 -13.83 -5.57
C PHE A 127 19.57 -13.84 -4.37
N LEU A 128 20.05 -15.02 -3.98
CA LEU A 128 20.97 -15.16 -2.85
C LEU A 128 22.33 -14.52 -3.14
N ASP A 129 22.87 -14.70 -4.35
CA ASP A 129 24.10 -14.05 -4.79
C ASP A 129 23.94 -12.53 -4.81
N PHE A 130 22.76 -12.03 -5.21
CA PHE A 130 22.44 -10.61 -5.19
C PHE A 130 22.39 -10.03 -3.77
N VAL A 131 21.73 -10.73 -2.83
CA VAL A 131 21.67 -10.35 -1.41
C VAL A 131 23.08 -10.19 -0.82
N GLU A 132 23.97 -11.15 -1.10
CA GLU A 132 25.35 -11.10 -0.63
C GLU A 132 26.15 -9.97 -1.32
N ALA A 133 26.06 -9.84 -2.63
CA ALA A 133 26.81 -8.85 -3.41
C ALA A 133 26.44 -7.41 -3.06
N GLN A 134 25.17 -7.14 -2.75
CA GLN A 134 24.69 -5.81 -2.37
C GLN A 134 24.70 -5.56 -0.85
N GLY A 135 25.13 -6.53 -0.04
CA GLY A 135 25.19 -6.39 1.41
C GLY A 135 23.82 -6.18 2.05
N ILE A 136 22.78 -6.84 1.53
CA ILE A 136 21.42 -6.75 2.06
C ILE A 136 21.37 -7.44 3.43
N THR A 137 20.97 -6.70 4.46
CA THR A 137 20.91 -7.18 5.85
C THR A 137 19.49 -7.49 6.31
N ARG A 138 18.46 -6.92 5.67
CA ARG A 138 17.04 -7.28 5.90
C ARG A 138 16.34 -7.63 4.58
N VAL A 139 15.56 -8.70 4.58
CA VAL A 139 14.77 -9.12 3.42
C VAL A 139 13.31 -9.25 3.83
N PHE A 140 12.43 -8.52 3.16
CA PHE A 140 10.99 -8.55 3.40
C PHE A 140 10.35 -9.47 2.36
N LEU A 141 10.14 -10.73 2.74
CA LEU A 141 9.64 -11.78 1.86
C LEU A 141 8.12 -11.77 1.84
N TYR A 142 7.49 -11.35 0.74
CA TYR A 142 6.03 -11.44 0.60
C TYR A 142 5.61 -12.91 0.71
N LEU A 143 4.74 -13.24 1.66
CA LEU A 143 4.42 -14.62 1.98
C LEU A 143 3.73 -15.30 0.79
N ALA A 144 4.30 -16.43 0.38
CA ALA A 144 3.68 -17.29 -0.62
C ALA A 144 2.84 -18.38 0.04
N ALA A 145 1.62 -18.59 -0.46
CA ALA A 145 0.84 -19.76 -0.09
C ALA A 145 1.59 -21.04 -0.50
N ALA A 146 1.56 -22.04 0.39
CA ALA A 146 2.13 -23.36 0.16
C ALA A 146 1.56 -24.00 -1.11
N GLN A 147 2.34 -24.90 -1.71
CA GLN A 147 1.92 -25.54 -2.95
C GLN A 147 0.57 -26.28 -2.78
N GLY A 148 -0.45 -25.84 -3.53
CA GLY A 148 -1.80 -26.42 -3.50
C GLY A 148 -2.73 -25.84 -2.43
N GLU A 149 -2.24 -24.96 -1.55
CA GLU A 149 -3.08 -24.18 -0.65
C GLU A 149 -3.55 -22.88 -1.32
N ARG A 150 -4.60 -22.26 -0.78
CA ARG A 150 -5.12 -20.98 -1.28
C ARG A 150 -5.25 -19.99 -0.12
N PRO A 151 -4.83 -18.73 -0.30
CA PRO A 151 -5.15 -17.67 0.64
C PRO A 151 -6.65 -17.55 0.90
N SER A 152 -6.99 -17.06 2.07
CA SER A 152 -8.32 -16.55 2.39
C SER A 152 -8.20 -15.16 3.00
N ALA A 153 -9.33 -14.50 3.27
CA ALA A 153 -9.34 -13.12 3.75
C ALA A 153 -8.44 -12.96 4.99
N GLY A 154 -7.36 -12.18 4.87
CA GLY A 154 -6.33 -12.00 5.90
C GLY A 154 -5.32 -13.13 6.08
N PHE A 155 -5.50 -14.30 5.46
CA PHE A 155 -4.74 -15.50 5.80
C PHE A 155 -3.91 -16.07 4.66
N ILE A 156 -2.60 -16.17 4.89
CA ILE A 156 -1.65 -16.79 3.97
C ILE A 156 -1.15 -18.14 4.53
N PRO A 157 -1.53 -19.27 3.92
CA PRO A 157 -1.09 -20.56 4.38
C PRO A 157 0.28 -20.98 3.82
N PHE A 158 1.38 -20.45 4.36
CA PHE A 158 2.74 -20.79 3.91
C PHE A 158 3.27 -22.12 4.49
N SER A 159 4.20 -22.79 3.82
CA SER A 159 4.79 -24.06 4.28
C SER A 159 6.15 -23.88 4.95
N SER A 160 6.31 -24.34 6.19
CA SER A 160 7.60 -24.34 6.91
C SER A 160 8.70 -25.09 6.15
N ALA A 161 8.34 -26.20 5.50
CA ALA A 161 9.29 -27.04 4.76
C ALA A 161 9.76 -26.37 3.45
N GLU A 162 8.90 -25.54 2.83
CA GLU A 162 9.24 -24.81 1.61
C GLU A 162 10.08 -23.57 1.94
N ILE A 163 9.69 -22.79 2.95
CA ILE A 163 10.36 -21.51 3.26
C ILE A 163 11.65 -21.67 4.08
N GLY A 164 11.72 -22.67 4.98
CA GLY A 164 12.83 -22.84 5.92
C GLY A 164 14.23 -22.86 5.29
N PRO A 165 14.46 -23.60 4.18
CA PRO A 165 15.75 -23.58 3.49
C PRO A 165 16.18 -22.20 2.99
N LEU A 166 15.24 -21.40 2.46
CA LEU A 166 15.54 -20.03 2.00
C LEU A 166 15.93 -19.14 3.19
N LEU A 167 15.23 -19.25 4.32
CA LEU A 167 15.53 -18.49 5.53
C LEU A 167 16.93 -18.80 6.07
N ALA A 168 17.33 -20.08 6.06
CA ALA A 168 18.69 -20.48 6.43
C ALA A 168 19.75 -19.91 5.48
N GLN A 169 19.51 -19.98 4.17
CA GLN A 169 20.45 -19.46 3.16
C GLN A 169 20.62 -17.94 3.21
N LEU A 170 19.57 -17.21 3.57
CA LEU A 170 19.62 -15.77 3.83
C LEU A 170 20.42 -15.47 5.10
N ARG A 171 20.16 -16.21 6.19
CA ARG A 171 20.88 -16.00 7.45
C ARG A 171 22.37 -16.32 7.35
N GLU A 172 22.74 -17.36 6.58
CA GLU A 172 24.15 -17.68 6.27
C GLU A 172 24.89 -16.52 5.60
N ARG A 173 24.16 -15.67 4.86
CA ARG A 173 24.67 -14.45 4.20
C ARG A 173 24.53 -13.19 5.05
N GLY A 174 24.13 -13.33 6.32
CA GLY A 174 23.95 -12.21 7.23
C GLY A 174 22.65 -11.43 7.05
N ALA A 175 21.69 -11.96 6.28
CA ALA A 175 20.40 -11.32 6.04
C ALA A 175 19.31 -11.89 6.97
N LEU A 176 18.59 -10.99 7.65
CA LEU A 176 17.43 -11.31 8.46
C LEU A 176 16.16 -11.25 7.61
N ALA A 177 15.37 -12.33 7.62
CA ALA A 177 14.14 -12.43 6.84
C ALA A 177 12.91 -12.06 7.67
N TYR A 178 12.08 -11.17 7.14
CA TYR A 178 10.75 -10.85 7.65
C TYR A 178 9.70 -11.51 6.77
N ALA A 179 8.64 -12.01 7.41
CA ALA A 179 7.43 -12.41 6.73
C ALA A 179 6.61 -11.16 6.41
N LEU A 180 6.58 -10.78 5.14
CA LEU A 180 5.81 -9.65 4.65
C LEU A 180 4.43 -10.11 4.17
N ASP A 181 3.38 -9.40 4.57
CA ASP A 181 2.02 -9.54 4.05
C ASP A 181 1.35 -8.16 4.02
N GLY A 182 0.24 -8.01 3.32
CA GLY A 182 -0.37 -6.70 3.11
C GLY A 182 -1.56 -6.73 2.17
N ASP A 183 -2.66 -6.10 2.59
CA ASP A 183 -3.80 -5.75 1.75
C ASP A 183 -4.53 -4.58 2.40
N ARG A 184 -4.96 -3.60 1.59
CA ARG A 184 -5.74 -2.44 2.06
C ARG A 184 -6.99 -2.84 2.85
N ASP A 185 -7.59 -3.99 2.54
CA ASP A 185 -8.82 -4.45 3.18
C ASP A 185 -8.55 -5.01 4.58
N TYR A 186 -7.29 -5.28 4.97
CA TYR A 186 -6.97 -5.78 6.30
C TYR A 186 -7.35 -4.81 7.42
N VAL A 187 -7.55 -3.53 7.09
CA VAL A 187 -8.07 -2.51 8.01
C VAL A 187 -9.52 -2.76 8.43
N LEU A 188 -10.24 -3.64 7.72
CA LEU A 188 -11.60 -4.05 8.05
C LEU A 188 -11.57 -5.16 9.11
N GLU A 189 -12.32 -4.99 10.20
CA GLU A 189 -12.33 -5.92 11.33
C GLU A 189 -12.64 -7.37 10.93
N GLU A 190 -13.46 -7.59 9.88
CA GLU A 190 -13.74 -8.94 9.38
C GLU A 190 -12.50 -9.71 8.89
N ASN A 191 -11.43 -9.00 8.50
CA ASN A 191 -10.19 -9.60 8.01
C ASN A 191 -9.19 -9.90 9.13
N HIS A 192 -9.31 -9.22 10.28
CA HIS A 192 -8.36 -9.37 11.40
C HIS A 192 -8.14 -10.83 11.84
N PRO A 193 -9.18 -11.70 11.97
CA PRO A 193 -8.97 -13.09 12.37
C PRO A 193 -8.12 -13.90 11.38
N GLY A 194 -8.14 -13.54 10.09
CA GLY A 194 -7.26 -14.14 9.09
C GLY A 194 -5.81 -13.74 9.32
N VAL A 195 -5.58 -12.44 9.51
CA VAL A 195 -4.25 -11.85 9.74
C VAL A 195 -3.63 -12.44 10.99
N PHE A 196 -4.37 -12.48 12.10
CA PHE A 196 -3.93 -13.09 13.35
C PHE A 196 -3.60 -14.58 13.19
N ARG A 197 -4.36 -15.31 12.36
CA ARG A 197 -4.05 -16.72 12.05
C ARG A 197 -2.73 -16.87 11.28
N THR A 198 -2.39 -15.92 10.40
CA THR A 198 -1.08 -15.88 9.73
C THR A 198 0.04 -15.67 10.77
N VAL A 199 -0.10 -14.69 11.67
CA VAL A 199 0.91 -14.40 12.70
C VAL A 199 1.09 -15.59 13.65
N HIS A 200 0.01 -16.23 14.12
CA HIS A 200 0.12 -17.45 14.92
C HIS A 200 0.87 -18.58 14.20
N ARG A 201 0.68 -18.73 12.87
CA ARG A 201 1.42 -19.72 12.07
C ARG A 201 2.90 -19.38 11.99
N LEU A 202 3.27 -18.11 11.91
CA LEU A 202 4.67 -17.65 11.99
C LEU A 202 5.30 -17.95 13.36
N VAL A 203 4.56 -17.70 14.45
CA VAL A 203 5.01 -18.05 15.80
C VAL A 203 5.25 -19.56 15.94
N GLU A 204 4.32 -20.38 15.46
CA GLU A 204 4.46 -21.84 15.51
C GLU A 204 5.61 -22.34 14.63
N HIS A 205 5.78 -21.76 13.44
CA HIS A 205 6.95 -22.02 12.60
C HIS A 205 8.24 -21.77 13.38
N ASN A 206 8.41 -20.59 13.96
CA ASN A 206 9.62 -20.25 14.71
C ASN A 206 9.87 -21.14 15.94
N ARG A 207 8.80 -21.66 16.58
CA ARG A 207 8.92 -22.59 17.72
C ARG A 207 9.37 -23.99 17.30
N THR A 208 9.02 -24.41 16.09
CA THR A 208 9.22 -25.80 15.62
C THR A 208 10.47 -25.99 14.78
N VAL A 209 10.98 -24.93 14.14
CA VAL A 209 12.17 -25.00 13.28
C VAL A 209 13.47 -24.63 14.02
N PRO A 210 14.64 -25.10 13.53
CA PRO A 210 15.95 -24.67 14.01
C PRO A 210 16.16 -23.15 13.91
N PRO A 211 17.01 -22.52 14.76
CA PRO A 211 17.22 -21.07 14.77
C PRO A 211 17.54 -20.44 13.42
N GLU A 212 18.28 -21.14 12.57
CA GLU A 212 18.69 -20.70 11.24
C GLU A 212 17.52 -20.58 10.25
N GLN A 213 16.45 -21.36 10.45
CA GLN A 213 15.27 -21.36 9.60
C GLN A 213 14.17 -20.44 10.13
N ARG A 214 14.42 -19.64 11.17
CA ARG A 214 13.41 -18.78 11.77
C ARG A 214 13.30 -17.45 11.03
N PHE A 215 12.08 -16.98 10.86
CA PHE A 215 11.83 -15.56 10.57
C PHE A 215 12.35 -14.71 11.73
N HIS A 216 12.89 -13.53 11.41
CA HIS A 216 13.24 -12.53 12.40
C HIS A 216 11.99 -11.78 12.90
N GLY A 217 11.08 -11.45 11.98
CA GLY A 217 9.88 -10.69 12.29
C GLY A 217 8.76 -10.87 11.28
N VAL A 218 7.67 -10.17 11.55
CA VAL A 218 6.53 -9.97 10.67
C VAL A 218 6.51 -8.51 10.22
N ARG A 219 6.21 -8.27 8.95
CA ARG A 219 6.10 -6.95 8.36
C ARG A 219 4.74 -6.81 7.67
N TYR A 220 4.03 -5.71 7.90
CA TYR A 220 2.78 -5.43 7.19
C TYR A 220 2.89 -4.19 6.31
N ASP A 221 2.62 -4.38 5.02
CA ASP A 221 2.42 -3.30 4.06
C ASP A 221 0.92 -3.11 3.79
N ILE A 222 0.29 -2.32 4.66
CA ILE A 222 -1.14 -2.04 4.59
C ILE A 222 -1.29 -0.56 4.29
N GLU A 223 -2.02 -0.27 3.22
CA GLU A 223 -2.30 1.09 2.76
C GLU A 223 -3.79 1.42 2.96
N PRO A 224 -4.22 1.88 4.16
CA PRO A 224 -5.62 2.20 4.44
C PRO A 224 -6.22 3.22 3.46
N TYR A 225 -5.39 4.10 2.93
CA TYR A 225 -5.78 5.15 1.98
C TYR A 225 -6.19 4.63 0.61
N LEU A 226 -5.84 3.39 0.29
CA LEU A 226 -6.36 2.70 -0.89
C LEU A 226 -7.69 1.99 -0.61
N ALA A 227 -8.11 1.86 0.66
CA ALA A 227 -9.35 1.22 1.02
C ALA A 227 -10.55 2.04 0.52
N PRO A 228 -11.58 1.38 -0.04
CA PRO A 228 -12.79 2.06 -0.47
C PRO A 228 -13.40 2.92 0.64
N GLY A 229 -13.72 4.18 0.33
CA GLY A 229 -14.36 5.09 1.28
C GLY A 229 -13.40 5.76 2.27
N PHE A 230 -12.08 5.56 2.13
CA PHE A 230 -11.09 6.24 2.99
C PHE A 230 -11.23 7.76 2.97
N GLN A 231 -11.49 8.37 1.82
CA GLN A 231 -11.73 9.83 1.72
C GLN A 231 -13.20 10.20 1.99
N GLY A 232 -13.93 9.36 2.74
CA GLY A 232 -15.37 9.47 2.95
C GLY A 232 -15.78 9.26 4.41
N PRO A 233 -17.09 9.08 4.66
CA PRO A 233 -17.63 9.00 6.02
C PRO A 233 -17.10 7.84 6.87
N VAL A 234 -16.53 6.81 6.25
CA VAL A 234 -16.00 5.61 6.94
C VAL A 234 -14.51 5.71 7.24
N ARG A 235 -13.85 6.85 6.93
CA ARG A 235 -12.42 7.05 7.18
C ARG A 235 -11.99 6.68 8.59
N GLN A 236 -12.75 7.15 9.59
CA GLN A 236 -12.42 6.90 11.00
C GLN A 236 -12.45 5.41 11.33
N GLU A 237 -13.46 4.68 10.83
CA GLU A 237 -13.58 3.23 11.05
C GLU A 237 -12.39 2.47 10.44
N LEU A 238 -11.90 2.90 9.27
CA LEU A 238 -10.73 2.31 8.62
C LEU A 238 -9.43 2.60 9.39
N LEU A 239 -9.26 3.83 9.90
CA LEU A 239 -8.10 4.21 10.70
C LEU A 239 -8.08 3.47 12.05
N ASP A 240 -9.22 3.43 12.74
CA ASP A 240 -9.38 2.69 14.00
C ASP A 240 -9.15 1.19 13.79
N GLY A 241 -9.70 0.62 12.71
CA GLY A 241 -9.51 -0.78 12.32
C GLY A 241 -8.05 -1.11 12.02
N TYR A 242 -7.34 -0.25 11.29
CA TYR A 242 -5.91 -0.42 11.02
C TYR A 242 -5.07 -0.45 12.32
N ILE A 243 -5.26 0.52 13.21
CA ILE A 243 -4.52 0.54 14.49
C ILE A 243 -4.93 -0.64 15.38
N GLY A 244 -6.20 -1.02 15.41
CA GLY A 244 -6.68 -2.21 16.12
C GLY A 244 -6.06 -3.51 15.60
N LEU A 245 -5.88 -3.64 14.28
CA LEU A 245 -5.17 -4.75 13.67
C LEU A 245 -3.71 -4.80 14.12
N LEU A 246 -3.00 -3.67 14.02
CA LEU A 246 -1.58 -3.60 14.40
C LEU A 246 -1.37 -3.93 15.88
N ALA A 247 -2.28 -3.50 16.76
CA ALA A 247 -2.24 -3.85 18.17
C ALA A 247 -2.33 -5.36 18.39
N GLY A 248 -3.28 -6.04 17.74
CA GLY A 248 -3.41 -7.50 17.82
C GLY A 248 -2.25 -8.26 17.19
N VAL A 249 -1.71 -7.78 16.05
CA VAL A 249 -0.50 -8.34 15.45
C VAL A 249 0.68 -8.23 16.40
N SER A 250 0.85 -7.05 17.02
CA SER A 250 1.96 -6.77 17.93
C SER A 250 1.93 -7.67 19.17
N GLU A 251 0.75 -7.84 19.77
CA GLU A 251 0.53 -8.74 20.91
C GLU A 251 0.96 -10.17 20.56
N ILE A 252 0.43 -10.74 19.47
CA ILE A 252 0.71 -12.13 19.07
C ILE A 252 2.18 -12.33 18.70
N ALA A 253 2.77 -11.39 17.94
CA ALA A 253 4.14 -11.50 17.47
C ALA A 253 5.15 -11.44 18.62
N ARG A 254 4.95 -10.52 19.58
CA ARG A 254 5.82 -10.36 20.75
C ARG A 254 5.77 -11.58 21.67
N GLU A 255 4.61 -12.23 21.85
CA GLU A 255 4.50 -13.52 22.55
C GLU A 255 5.32 -14.65 21.89
N GLY A 256 5.53 -14.54 20.58
CA GLY A 256 6.35 -15.46 19.78
C GLY A 256 7.82 -15.09 19.67
N GLY A 257 8.23 -13.93 20.19
CA GLY A 257 9.58 -13.38 20.00
C GLY A 257 9.87 -12.97 18.55
N LEU A 258 8.85 -12.59 17.79
CA LEU A 258 8.98 -11.99 16.45
C LEU A 258 9.00 -10.47 16.58
N ALA A 259 9.90 -9.82 15.85
CA ALA A 259 9.84 -8.38 15.64
C ALA A 259 8.60 -8.00 14.82
N VAL A 260 8.05 -6.81 15.06
CA VAL A 260 6.88 -6.26 14.38
C VAL A 260 7.32 -5.07 13.55
N ALA A 261 7.03 -5.09 12.25
CA ALA A 261 7.38 -4.01 11.33
C ALA A 261 6.18 -3.60 10.48
N VAL A 262 6.18 -2.36 10.01
CA VAL A 262 5.17 -1.87 9.06
C VAL A 262 5.77 -0.96 8.00
N ASP A 263 5.11 -0.91 6.85
CA ASP A 263 5.37 0.07 5.80
C ASP A 263 4.33 1.19 5.92
N ILE A 264 4.80 2.44 5.95
CA ILE A 264 3.95 3.61 6.15
C ILE A 264 4.19 4.65 5.07
N PRO A 265 3.15 5.40 4.65
CA PRO A 265 3.37 6.58 3.82
C PRO A 265 4.10 7.66 4.63
N PHE A 266 4.89 8.47 3.93
CA PHE A 266 5.64 9.59 4.52
C PHE A 266 4.78 10.73 5.07
N TRP A 267 3.46 10.65 4.99
CA TRP A 267 2.54 11.74 5.33
C TRP A 267 1.60 11.39 6.50
N PHE A 268 1.73 10.23 7.13
CA PHE A 268 1.01 9.94 8.39
C PHE A 268 1.41 10.87 9.54
N ASP A 269 2.52 11.58 9.38
CA ASP A 269 3.07 12.58 10.28
C ASP A 269 2.61 14.02 9.94
N ALA A 270 1.76 14.17 8.91
CA ALA A 270 1.37 15.45 8.34
C ALA A 270 -0.15 15.69 8.52
N PRO A 271 -0.57 16.94 8.69
CA PRO A 271 -1.98 17.27 8.63
C PRO A 271 -2.51 17.07 7.21
N ASP A 272 -3.75 16.61 7.10
CA ASP A 272 -4.50 16.60 5.85
C ASP A 272 -4.49 18.00 5.23
N GLU A 273 -4.10 18.08 3.96
CA GLU A 273 -3.89 19.37 3.28
C GLU A 273 -5.16 20.23 3.18
N GLU A 274 -6.34 19.59 3.27
CA GLU A 274 -7.62 20.28 3.17
C GLU A 274 -8.15 20.71 4.54
N THR A 275 -8.18 19.79 5.50
CA THR A 275 -8.75 20.07 6.83
C THR A 275 -7.74 20.76 7.74
N GLY A 276 -6.44 20.58 7.49
CA GLY A 276 -5.37 20.97 8.40
C GLY A 276 -5.32 20.13 9.67
N GLU A 277 -6.07 19.02 9.73
CA GLU A 277 -6.14 18.12 10.87
C GLU A 277 -5.27 16.90 10.62
N TYR A 278 -4.63 16.39 11.67
CA TYR A 278 -3.91 15.12 11.60
C TYR A 278 -4.90 13.97 11.44
N MET A 279 -4.45 12.92 10.76
CA MET A 279 -5.18 11.65 10.78
C MET A 279 -5.01 11.04 12.16
N GLU A 280 -6.12 10.80 12.84
CA GLU A 280 -6.15 10.24 14.18
C GLU A 280 -6.93 8.92 14.18
N ALA A 281 -6.52 8.01 15.06
CA ALA A 281 -7.24 6.77 15.34
C ALA A 281 -7.51 6.66 16.84
N THR A 282 -8.54 5.90 17.19
CA THR A 282 -8.92 5.60 18.56
C THR A 282 -8.62 4.14 18.87
N LEU A 283 -7.69 3.91 19.80
CA LEU A 283 -7.36 2.60 20.32
C LEU A 283 -7.59 2.59 21.85
N HIS A 284 -8.35 1.63 22.36
CA HIS A 284 -8.65 1.50 23.79
C HIS A 284 -9.19 2.78 24.46
N GLY A 285 -9.93 3.61 23.72
CA GLY A 285 -10.51 4.87 24.21
C GLY A 285 -9.55 6.05 24.21
N GLU A 286 -8.33 5.89 23.69
CA GLU A 286 -7.36 6.95 23.48
C GLU A 286 -7.25 7.30 22.00
N THR A 287 -7.48 8.57 21.68
CA THR A 287 -7.37 9.12 20.33
C THR A 287 -6.05 9.86 20.17
N LYS A 288 -5.25 9.47 19.18
CA LYS A 288 -3.91 10.01 18.88
C LYS A 288 -3.65 10.02 17.38
N PRO A 289 -2.68 10.81 16.89
CA PRO A 289 -2.20 10.74 15.52
C PRO A 289 -1.77 9.32 15.12
N MET A 290 -1.98 8.97 13.86
CA MET A 290 -1.64 7.64 13.32
C MET A 290 -0.19 7.24 13.60
N LEU A 291 0.76 8.14 13.32
CA LEU A 291 2.17 7.86 13.52
C LEU A 291 2.50 7.55 14.99
N GLU A 292 1.88 8.25 15.94
CA GLU A 292 2.10 8.02 17.37
C GLU A 292 1.61 6.63 17.80
N HIS A 293 0.42 6.21 17.34
CA HIS A 293 -0.07 4.85 17.58
C HIS A 293 0.87 3.80 16.98
N ILE A 294 1.27 3.98 15.72
CA ILE A 294 2.13 3.02 15.01
C ILE A 294 3.46 2.85 15.74
N MET A 295 4.14 3.95 16.09
CA MET A 295 5.43 3.93 16.78
C MET A 295 5.34 3.26 18.16
N GLY A 296 4.20 3.30 18.84
CA GLY A 296 3.98 2.57 20.10
C GLY A 296 3.76 1.06 19.94
N LEU A 297 3.44 0.60 18.72
CA LEU A 297 3.02 -0.78 18.45
C LEU A 297 4.09 -1.62 17.76
N VAL A 298 5.08 -1.00 17.13
CA VAL A 298 6.03 -1.69 16.23
C VAL A 298 7.47 -1.54 16.72
N ASP A 299 8.34 -2.36 16.14
CA ASP A 299 9.78 -2.39 16.40
C ASP A 299 10.56 -1.71 15.27
N ASP A 300 10.03 -1.68 14.04
CA ASP A 300 10.59 -0.89 12.94
C ASP A 300 9.53 -0.42 11.94
N VAL A 301 9.83 0.67 11.22
CA VAL A 301 9.02 1.18 10.12
C VAL A 301 9.89 1.36 8.87
N ALA A 302 9.32 1.18 7.69
CA ALA A 302 9.87 1.78 6.47
C ALA A 302 8.91 2.82 5.96
N ILE A 303 9.44 4.01 5.75
CA ILE A 303 8.74 5.10 5.14
C ILE A 303 8.78 4.86 3.63
N MET A 304 7.61 4.79 3.00
CA MET A 304 7.47 4.70 1.54
C MET A 304 7.78 6.05 0.87
N ASP A 305 8.99 6.53 1.10
CA ASP A 305 9.50 7.84 0.70
C ASP A 305 10.26 7.75 -0.63
N TYR A 306 9.50 7.50 -1.69
CA TYR A 306 10.06 7.18 -3.00
C TYR A 306 10.66 8.38 -3.74
N ARG A 307 11.12 9.43 -3.06
CA ARG A 307 11.62 10.65 -3.70
C ARG A 307 13.00 10.46 -4.29
N THR A 308 13.18 10.95 -5.53
CA THR A 308 14.45 10.86 -6.27
C THR A 308 15.43 12.01 -5.98
N GLU A 309 15.11 12.85 -4.98
CA GLU A 309 15.95 13.93 -4.51
C GLU A 309 16.08 13.88 -2.98
N ALA A 310 17.29 14.06 -2.46
CA ALA A 310 17.52 14.06 -1.01
C ALA A 310 16.97 15.34 -0.35
N PHE A 311 17.09 16.49 -1.02
CA PHE A 311 16.79 17.81 -0.49
C PHE A 311 15.54 18.42 -1.10
N GLY A 312 15.04 19.46 -0.44
CA GLY A 312 13.89 20.24 -0.87
C GLY A 312 12.65 19.91 -0.03
N ALA A 313 11.58 20.67 -0.24
CA ALA A 313 10.33 20.50 0.51
C ALA A 313 9.63 19.16 0.25
N ASN A 314 9.96 18.49 -0.87
CA ASN A 314 9.47 17.18 -1.27
C ASN A 314 10.64 16.20 -1.48
N GLY A 315 11.75 16.41 -0.77
CA GLY A 315 12.92 15.54 -0.78
C GLY A 315 12.92 14.59 0.41
N ALA A 316 13.62 13.46 0.28
CA ALA A 316 13.52 12.37 1.25
C ALA A 316 13.93 12.76 2.69
N LEU A 317 14.86 13.70 2.84
CA LEU A 317 15.29 14.18 4.16
C LEU A 317 14.19 14.99 4.88
N ALA A 318 13.33 15.68 4.14
CA ALA A 318 12.25 16.46 4.72
C ALA A 318 11.12 15.53 5.21
N HIS A 319 10.83 14.50 4.43
CA HIS A 319 9.83 13.49 4.74
C HIS A 319 10.22 12.67 5.96
N ALA A 320 11.42 12.10 6.01
CA ALA A 320 11.83 11.23 7.12
C ALA A 320 12.05 11.94 8.47
N TYR A 321 11.97 13.28 8.52
CA TYR A 321 12.43 14.06 9.67
C TYR A 321 11.63 13.74 10.95
N HIS A 322 10.30 13.68 10.85
CA HIS A 322 9.45 13.52 12.03
C HIS A 322 9.44 12.07 12.51
N GLU A 323 9.40 11.09 11.60
CA GLU A 323 9.48 9.67 11.92
C GLU A 323 10.78 9.34 12.64
N LEU A 324 11.90 9.98 12.27
CA LEU A 324 13.18 9.79 12.95
C LEU A 324 13.20 10.33 14.38
N ILE A 325 12.53 11.47 14.63
CA ILE A 325 12.38 12.01 15.99
C ILE A 325 11.51 11.06 16.82
N MET A 326 10.36 10.67 16.28
CA MET A 326 9.43 9.76 16.95
C MET A 326 10.07 8.39 17.19
N GLY A 327 10.83 7.88 16.24
CA GLY A 327 11.55 6.61 16.37
C GLY A 327 12.67 6.67 17.42
N GLU A 328 13.31 7.83 17.62
CA GLU A 328 14.28 8.00 18.70
C GLU A 328 13.59 7.96 20.07
N GLU A 329 12.44 8.65 20.19
CA GLU A 329 11.64 8.68 21.42
C GLU A 329 11.02 7.32 21.77
N ALA A 330 10.60 6.55 20.76
CA ALA A 330 9.93 5.27 20.92
C ALA A 330 10.85 4.03 20.84
N ASP A 331 12.16 4.20 20.60
CA ASP A 331 13.12 3.11 20.31
C ASP A 331 12.71 2.24 19.09
N VAL A 332 12.21 2.91 18.04
CA VAL A 332 11.80 2.31 16.76
C VAL A 332 12.82 2.60 15.68
N ASP A 333 13.22 1.56 14.95
CA ASP A 333 14.09 1.65 13.79
C ASP A 333 13.33 2.22 12.58
N VAL A 334 13.93 3.15 11.85
CA VAL A 334 13.32 3.81 10.70
C VAL A 334 14.15 3.57 9.45
N PHE A 335 13.53 2.98 8.43
CA PHE A 335 14.07 2.85 7.08
C PHE A 335 13.47 3.90 6.16
N VAL A 336 14.30 4.44 5.25
CA VAL A 336 13.83 5.29 4.15
C VAL A 336 13.72 4.45 2.89
N GLY A 337 12.51 4.38 2.33
CA GLY A 337 12.20 3.64 1.12
C GLY A 337 12.82 4.25 -0.15
N VAL A 338 13.19 3.40 -1.10
CA VAL A 338 13.79 3.80 -2.38
C VAL A 338 13.15 2.98 -3.48
N GLU A 339 12.55 3.67 -4.45
CA GLU A 339 11.89 3.04 -5.59
C GLU A 339 12.80 2.99 -6.82
N THR A 340 12.80 1.83 -7.47
CA THR A 340 13.67 1.49 -8.61
C THR A 340 12.92 0.86 -9.78
N VAL A 341 11.63 0.56 -9.63
CA VAL A 341 10.78 0.01 -10.69
C VAL A 341 10.25 1.11 -11.61
N PRO A 342 9.96 0.82 -12.89
CA PRO A 342 9.32 1.80 -13.76
C PRO A 342 7.94 2.20 -13.21
N LEU A 343 7.74 3.50 -13.04
CA LEU A 343 6.44 4.09 -12.76
C LEU A 343 5.92 4.82 -14.00
N VAL A 344 4.62 5.10 -13.99
CA VAL A 344 3.98 5.98 -14.97
C VAL A 344 3.76 7.35 -14.35
N ASP A 345 3.76 8.38 -15.18
CA ASP A 345 3.38 9.69 -14.68
C ASP A 345 1.88 9.72 -14.35
N GLU A 346 1.52 10.42 -13.28
CA GLU A 346 0.15 10.49 -12.77
C GLU A 346 -0.38 11.93 -12.79
N ASP A 347 -1.69 12.05 -12.99
CA ASP A 347 -2.42 13.30 -12.79
C ASP A 347 -3.41 13.11 -11.63
N LEU A 348 -3.17 13.85 -10.55
CA LEU A 348 -4.08 13.89 -9.41
C LEU A 348 -5.18 14.91 -9.68
N HIS A 349 -6.43 14.43 -9.73
CA HIS A 349 -7.60 15.28 -9.89
C HIS A 349 -8.29 15.48 -8.54
N THR A 350 -8.35 16.74 -8.13
CA THR A 350 -9.15 17.18 -6.99
C THR A 350 -10.41 17.87 -7.51
N PHE A 351 -11.58 17.56 -6.94
CA PHE A 351 -12.83 18.22 -7.30
C PHE A 351 -13.68 18.36 -6.04
N SER A 352 -14.30 19.52 -5.85
CA SER A 352 -14.95 19.89 -4.59
C SER A 352 -16.22 20.70 -4.77
N GLY A 353 -16.96 20.91 -3.68
CA GLY A 353 -18.17 21.71 -3.71
C GLY A 353 -19.43 20.90 -4.04
N PRO A 354 -20.57 21.59 -4.22
CA PRO A 354 -21.86 20.93 -4.31
C PRO A 354 -21.96 20.13 -5.61
N VAL A 355 -22.45 18.90 -5.49
CA VAL A 355 -22.81 18.09 -6.66
C VAL A 355 -23.91 18.77 -7.47
N ARG A 356 -23.75 18.81 -8.78
CA ARG A 356 -24.73 19.33 -9.73
C ARG A 356 -25.33 18.18 -10.54
N GLU A 357 -26.60 18.29 -10.90
CA GLU A 357 -27.26 17.28 -11.75
C GLU A 357 -27.03 17.59 -13.24
N GLY A 358 -26.94 16.54 -14.06
CA GLY A 358 -26.75 16.67 -15.50
C GLY A 358 -25.29 16.87 -15.90
N LEU A 359 -25.08 17.33 -17.14
CA LEU A 359 -23.79 17.77 -17.66
C LEU A 359 -23.53 19.25 -17.32
N PRO A 360 -22.27 19.69 -17.26
CA PRO A 360 -21.97 21.11 -17.17
C PRO A 360 -22.49 21.84 -18.42
N GLU A 361 -23.00 23.06 -18.25
CA GLU A 361 -23.52 23.88 -19.38
C GLU A 361 -22.40 24.37 -20.30
N HIS A 362 -21.21 24.59 -19.73
CA HIS A 362 -20.01 25.07 -20.41
C HIS A 362 -18.76 24.43 -19.78
N ALA A 363 -17.72 24.26 -20.58
CA ALA A 363 -16.42 23.73 -20.18
C ALA A 363 -15.34 24.82 -20.05
N GLU A 364 -15.73 26.09 -19.87
CA GLU A 364 -14.81 27.18 -19.52
C GLU A 364 -14.05 26.92 -18.19
N ALA A 365 -14.61 26.07 -17.34
CA ALA A 365 -13.97 25.49 -16.16
C ALA A 365 -13.79 23.98 -16.34
N ARG A 366 -12.84 23.40 -15.60
CA ARG A 366 -12.66 21.94 -15.56
C ARG A 366 -13.73 21.30 -14.69
N TRP A 367 -14.27 20.18 -15.12
CA TRP A 367 -15.29 19.41 -14.42
C TRP A 367 -14.90 17.95 -14.30
N ILE A 368 -15.32 17.35 -13.19
CA ILE A 368 -15.47 15.90 -13.08
C ILE A 368 -16.95 15.57 -13.28
N VAL A 369 -17.25 14.67 -14.20
CA VAL A 369 -18.61 14.18 -14.48
C VAL A 369 -18.68 12.70 -14.14
N LEU A 370 -19.59 12.35 -13.22
CA LEU A 370 -19.98 10.97 -12.95
C LEU A 370 -21.20 10.62 -13.80
N GLU A 371 -21.07 9.55 -14.56
CA GLU A 371 -22.13 8.95 -15.34
C GLU A 371 -22.49 7.58 -14.75
N GLU A 372 -23.77 7.30 -14.60
CA GLU A 372 -24.28 5.92 -14.51
C GLU A 372 -25.00 5.60 -15.81
N SER A 373 -24.51 4.62 -16.58
CA SER A 373 -25.10 4.25 -17.86
C SER A 373 -26.46 3.54 -17.69
N SER A 374 -27.22 3.40 -18.78
CA SER A 374 -28.45 2.59 -18.82
C SER A 374 -28.27 1.16 -18.32
N GLU A 375 -27.06 0.61 -18.45
CA GLU A 375 -26.70 -0.75 -18.06
C GLU A 375 -26.23 -0.85 -16.59
N GLY A 376 -26.19 0.27 -15.86
CA GLY A 376 -25.78 0.32 -14.46
C GLY A 376 -24.26 0.37 -14.26
N ARG A 377 -23.49 0.65 -15.32
CA ARG A 377 -22.05 0.91 -15.23
C ARG A 377 -21.81 2.35 -14.78
N VAL A 378 -20.80 2.57 -13.95
CA VAL A 378 -20.41 3.92 -13.50
C VAL A 378 -19.12 4.34 -14.20
N PHE A 379 -19.09 5.56 -14.71
CA PHE A 379 -17.93 6.16 -15.35
C PHE A 379 -17.63 7.52 -14.72
N LEU A 380 -16.36 7.88 -14.68
CA LEU A 380 -15.89 9.20 -14.30
C LEU A 380 -15.18 9.83 -15.50
N TRP A 381 -15.59 11.03 -15.85
CA TRP A 381 -15.08 11.79 -16.97
C TRP A 381 -14.45 13.08 -16.50
N VAL A 382 -13.31 13.42 -17.09
CA VAL A 382 -12.74 14.76 -16.98
C VAL A 382 -13.23 15.55 -18.19
N VAL A 383 -13.88 16.69 -17.94
CA VAL A 383 -14.30 17.63 -18.98
C VAL A 383 -13.54 18.92 -18.78
N ASP A 384 -12.61 19.23 -19.69
CA ASP A 384 -11.72 20.38 -19.60
C ASP A 384 -11.72 21.27 -20.85
N SER A 385 -12.60 20.96 -21.80
CA SER A 385 -12.78 21.67 -23.07
C SER A 385 -14.20 21.49 -23.60
N GLU A 386 -14.65 22.44 -24.42
CA GLU A 386 -15.96 22.36 -25.09
C GLU A 386 -16.03 21.16 -26.04
N GLU A 387 -14.91 20.79 -26.65
CA GLU A 387 -14.80 19.58 -27.46
C GLU A 387 -15.03 18.31 -26.63
N ALA A 388 -14.40 18.19 -25.45
CA ALA A 388 -14.61 17.07 -24.55
C ALA A 388 -16.06 17.00 -24.04
N LEU A 389 -16.68 18.15 -23.76
CA LEU A 389 -18.08 18.23 -23.35
C LEU A 389 -19.01 17.76 -24.48
N ALA A 390 -18.81 18.25 -25.70
CA ALA A 390 -19.62 17.87 -26.86
C ALA A 390 -19.48 16.38 -27.19
N GLU A 391 -18.28 15.82 -27.04
CA GLU A 391 -18.06 14.38 -27.18
C GLU A 391 -18.83 13.59 -26.10
N LEU A 392 -18.74 14.03 -24.84
CA LEU A 392 -19.42 13.41 -23.72
C LEU A 392 -20.95 13.46 -23.90
N GLU A 393 -21.50 14.60 -24.30
CA GLU A 393 -22.93 14.76 -24.63
C GLU A 393 -23.43 13.76 -25.68
N GLY A 394 -22.57 13.41 -26.65
CA GLY A 394 -22.87 12.38 -27.63
C GLY A 394 -22.95 10.97 -27.04
N ARG A 395 -22.08 10.68 -26.06
CA ARG A 395 -21.93 9.36 -25.42
C ARG A 395 -23.00 9.10 -24.36
N VAL A 396 -23.37 10.09 -23.55
CA VAL A 396 -24.20 9.89 -22.35
C VAL A 396 -25.71 10.07 -22.58
N ARG A 397 -26.18 10.06 -23.83
CA ARG A 397 -27.61 10.31 -24.18
C ARG A 397 -28.61 9.32 -23.58
N GLY A 398 -28.15 8.24 -22.96
CA GLY A 398 -28.95 7.24 -22.25
C GLY A 398 -28.56 7.02 -20.79
N ALA A 399 -27.78 7.92 -20.19
CA ALA A 399 -27.34 7.77 -18.80
C ALA A 399 -28.53 7.81 -17.83
N ARG A 400 -28.54 6.90 -16.85
CA ARG A 400 -29.49 6.87 -15.73
C ARG A 400 -29.20 7.96 -14.71
N LEU A 401 -27.94 8.35 -14.60
CA LEU A 401 -27.48 9.38 -13.69
C LEU A 401 -26.37 10.18 -14.36
N LEU A 402 -26.47 11.50 -14.22
CA LEU A 402 -25.38 12.41 -14.50
C LEU A 402 -25.23 13.35 -13.32
N ARG A 403 -24.01 13.41 -12.81
CA ARG A 403 -23.60 14.32 -11.74
C ARG A 403 -22.28 14.96 -12.13
N HIS A 404 -22.07 16.21 -11.77
CA HIS A 404 -20.78 16.85 -12.00
C HIS A 404 -20.36 17.76 -10.85
N TRP A 405 -19.04 17.95 -10.75
CA TRP A 405 -18.37 18.79 -9.76
C TRP A 405 -17.32 19.65 -10.44
N PRO A 406 -17.11 20.90 -9.99
CA PRO A 406 -15.97 21.68 -10.44
C PRO A 406 -14.68 20.99 -10.00
N ALA A 407 -13.75 20.89 -10.93
CA ALA A 407 -12.46 20.27 -10.73
C ALA A 407 -11.36 21.34 -10.65
N GLY A 408 -10.42 21.14 -9.74
CA GLY A 408 -9.19 21.90 -9.68
C GLY A 408 -8.27 21.57 -10.86
N ARG A 409 -7.19 22.34 -10.99
CA ARG A 409 -6.12 22.01 -11.92
C ARG A 409 -5.48 20.68 -11.49
N PRO A 410 -5.21 19.74 -12.41
CA PRO A 410 -4.52 18.52 -12.06
C PRO A 410 -3.13 18.83 -11.51
N ILE A 411 -2.73 18.06 -10.49
CA ILE A 411 -1.35 18.04 -10.00
C ILE A 411 -0.65 16.91 -10.74
N ARG A 412 0.39 17.27 -11.49
CA ARG A 412 1.23 16.31 -12.21
C ARG A 412 2.24 15.71 -11.25
N VAL A 413 2.26 14.40 -11.14
CA VAL A 413 3.30 13.65 -10.43
C VAL A 413 4.10 12.87 -11.47
N ALA A 414 5.32 13.32 -11.76
CA ALA A 414 6.19 12.64 -12.70
C ALA A 414 6.69 11.33 -12.11
N ALA A 415 6.74 10.26 -12.91
CA ALA A 415 7.33 8.98 -12.53
C ALA A 415 8.78 9.16 -12.05
N ASP A 416 9.54 10.01 -12.74
CA ASP A 416 10.94 10.29 -12.42
C ASP A 416 11.12 11.05 -11.09
N ALA A 417 10.06 11.64 -10.54
CA ALA A 417 10.10 12.22 -9.19
C ALA A 417 9.95 11.14 -8.10
N GLN A 418 9.53 9.94 -8.49
CA GLN A 418 9.17 8.84 -7.61
C GLN A 418 9.98 7.56 -7.82
N SER A 419 10.78 7.45 -8.88
CA SER A 419 11.57 6.25 -9.15
C SER A 419 12.89 6.57 -9.82
N PHE A 420 13.95 5.90 -9.38
CA PHE A 420 15.27 6.00 -10.02
C PHE A 420 15.37 5.27 -11.36
N ARG A 421 14.31 4.56 -11.80
CA ARG A 421 14.37 3.70 -12.99
C ARG A 421 14.91 4.41 -14.23
N ASN A 422 14.50 5.64 -14.49
CA ASN A 422 14.93 6.40 -15.67
C ASN A 422 16.16 7.29 -15.41
N HIS A 423 16.57 7.45 -14.15
CA HIS A 423 17.76 8.20 -13.76
C HIS A 423 19.03 7.37 -13.87
N GLY A 424 18.93 6.06 -13.63
CA GLY A 424 20.07 5.15 -13.59
C GLY A 424 20.74 5.08 -12.22
N PRO A 425 21.68 4.12 -12.04
CA PRO A 425 22.23 3.80 -10.72
C PRO A 425 23.17 4.88 -10.17
N GLU A 426 23.86 5.66 -11.01
CA GLU A 426 24.74 6.75 -10.53
C GLU A 426 23.97 7.77 -9.68
N LYS A 427 22.83 8.27 -10.20
CA LYS A 427 21.98 9.24 -9.50
C LYS A 427 21.33 8.62 -8.27
N MET A 428 20.91 7.36 -8.34
CA MET A 428 20.42 6.62 -7.17
C MET A 428 21.48 6.57 -6.08
N LEU A 429 22.72 6.18 -6.40
CA LEU A 429 23.83 6.08 -5.44
C LEU A 429 24.24 7.45 -4.88
N GLU A 430 24.18 8.51 -5.70
CA GLU A 430 24.41 9.88 -5.25
C GLU A 430 23.39 10.30 -4.18
N VAL A 431 22.10 10.13 -4.49
CA VAL A 431 21.00 10.57 -3.61
C VAL A 431 20.93 9.73 -2.35
N THR A 432 20.98 8.40 -2.48
CA THR A 432 20.98 7.48 -1.33
C THR A 432 22.21 7.67 -0.45
N GLY A 433 23.38 7.92 -1.05
CA GLY A 433 24.60 8.27 -0.33
C GLY A 433 24.45 9.59 0.45
N GLU A 434 23.77 10.59 -0.10
CA GLU A 434 23.50 11.83 0.64
C GLU A 434 22.49 11.62 1.78
N ILE A 435 21.44 10.82 1.57
CA ILE A 435 20.47 10.46 2.62
C ILE A 435 21.21 9.81 3.80
N ILE A 436 22.02 8.78 3.53
CA ILE A 436 22.82 8.11 4.56
C ILE A 436 23.73 9.11 5.26
N ARG A 437 24.50 9.92 4.53
CA ARG A 437 25.42 10.91 5.13
C ARG A 437 24.73 11.87 6.10
N ARG A 438 23.47 12.23 5.84
CA ARG A 438 22.70 13.19 6.65
C ARG A 438 22.00 12.54 7.83
N LEU A 439 21.46 11.34 7.63
CA LEU A 439 20.66 10.65 8.63
C LEU A 439 21.49 9.74 9.54
N VAL A 440 22.75 9.45 9.21
CA VAL A 440 23.66 8.62 10.04
C VAL A 440 23.91 9.18 11.44
N ALA A 441 23.58 10.43 11.73
CA ALA A 441 23.64 10.97 13.09
C ALA A 441 22.39 10.66 13.92
N SER A 442 21.25 10.36 13.28
CA SER A 442 20.04 9.96 13.97
C SER A 442 20.22 8.55 14.54
N PRO A 443 19.96 8.35 15.84
CA PRO A 443 19.92 7.03 16.42
C PRO A 443 18.88 6.13 15.73
N ALA A 444 17.70 6.67 15.40
CA ALA A 444 16.56 5.91 14.88
C ALA A 444 16.73 5.47 13.43
N PHE A 445 17.60 6.12 12.65
CA PHE A 445 17.79 5.80 11.25
C PHE A 445 18.44 4.42 11.05
N ALA A 446 17.68 3.36 10.77
CA ALA A 446 18.23 2.04 10.57
C ALA A 446 19.01 1.92 9.24
N GLY A 447 18.45 2.50 8.18
CA GLY A 447 19.08 2.52 6.86
C GLY A 447 18.10 2.74 5.71
N LEU A 448 18.41 2.17 4.55
CA LEU A 448 17.58 2.29 3.36
C LEU A 448 16.85 0.97 3.10
N ALA A 449 15.64 1.07 2.53
CA ALA A 449 14.89 -0.07 2.05
C ALA A 449 14.61 0.10 0.55
N PHE A 450 14.94 -0.89 -0.28
CA PHE A 450 14.73 -0.82 -1.74
C PHE A 450 13.47 -1.60 -2.15
N HIS A 451 12.51 -0.89 -2.75
CA HIS A 451 11.11 -1.32 -2.93
C HIS A 451 10.89 -2.54 -3.84
N ASP A 452 11.92 -3.02 -4.54
CA ASP A 452 11.80 -4.26 -5.31
C ASP A 452 13.18 -4.88 -5.63
N TYR A 453 13.32 -6.17 -5.33
CA TYR A 453 14.50 -6.96 -5.71
C TYR A 453 14.78 -6.92 -7.21
N ARG A 454 13.77 -7.17 -8.05
CA ARG A 454 13.99 -7.28 -9.51
C ARG A 454 14.30 -5.91 -10.12
N GLY A 455 13.60 -4.87 -9.67
CA GLY A 455 13.80 -3.47 -10.06
C GLY A 455 15.21 -3.01 -9.75
N LEU A 456 15.69 -3.24 -8.53
CA LEU A 456 17.04 -2.86 -8.12
C LEU A 456 18.09 -3.67 -8.91
N LYS A 457 17.91 -4.99 -9.04
CA LYS A 457 18.81 -5.84 -9.81
C LYS A 457 18.92 -5.36 -11.26
N GLU A 458 17.80 -5.12 -11.93
CA GLU A 458 17.81 -4.65 -13.32
C GLU A 458 18.40 -3.24 -13.48
N LEU A 459 18.21 -2.36 -12.49
CA LEU A 459 18.78 -1.01 -12.50
C LEU A 459 20.31 -1.07 -12.41
N LEU A 460 20.85 -1.98 -11.59
CA LEU A 460 22.28 -2.16 -11.38
C LEU A 460 22.95 -2.97 -12.51
N GLU A 461 22.27 -3.96 -13.10
CA GLU A 461 22.81 -4.78 -14.22
C GLU A 461 22.94 -4.03 -15.55
N LYS A 462 22.25 -2.90 -15.71
CA LYS A 462 22.40 -2.01 -16.88
C LYS A 462 23.65 -1.14 -16.81
N TYR A 463 24.46 -1.31 -15.77
CA TYR A 463 25.70 -0.59 -15.50
C TYR A 463 26.86 -1.60 -15.36
#